data_AF-A0A7Y4TJ55-F1
#
_entry.id   AF-A0A7Y4TJ55-F1
#
_cell.length_a   1.000
_cell.length_b   1.000
_cell.length_c   1.000
_cell.angle_alpha   90.00
_cell.angle_beta   90.00
_cell.angle_gamma   90.00
#
_symmetry.space_group_name_H-M   'P 1'
#
loop_
_entity.id
_entity.type
_entity.pdbx_description
1 polymer ?
#
loop_
_entity_poly.entity_id
_entity_poly.type
_entity_poly.pdbx_seq_one_letter_code
_entity_poly.pdbx_strand_id
1 'polypeptide(L)'
;MGYQSSKVIRSNNHDELLQIARSLEGQLTASVHGTEEDLTEYADLVDILETKVGRLIFNGFSTGVEVCPSMVHGGPYPATSDGRSTAVGTRAITRFARLVCYQNFPPSALPAELKDENPLNILRMVNGEIGKE
;
A
#
# COMPACT_ATOMS: atom_id res chain seq x y z
N MET A 1 23.89 15.14 -9.27
CA MET A 1 22.86 16.17 -9.01
C MET A 1 21.82 16.05 -10.11
N GLY A 2 20.62 15.56 -9.80
CA GLY A 2 19.57 15.37 -10.80
C GLY A 2 18.85 16.69 -11.08
N TYR A 3 18.56 16.96 -12.36
CA TYR A 3 17.68 18.06 -12.75
C TYR A 3 16.26 17.73 -12.28
N GLN A 4 15.67 18.59 -11.44
CA GLN A 4 14.23 18.55 -11.18
C GLN A 4 13.53 19.44 -12.21
N SER A 5 12.52 18.89 -12.87
CA SER A 5 11.60 19.65 -13.71
C SER A 5 10.22 19.62 -13.07
N SER A 6 9.50 20.73 -13.16
CA SER A 6 8.11 20.83 -12.74
C SER A 6 7.24 21.14 -13.93
N LYS A 7 6.03 20.59 -13.95
CA LYS A 7 5.01 20.87 -14.95
C LYS A 7 3.74 21.27 -14.22
N VAL A 8 3.09 22.33 -14.68
CA VAL A 8 1.78 22.76 -14.21
C VAL A 8 0.79 22.53 -15.33
N ILE A 9 -0.30 21.81 -15.03
CA ILE A 9 -1.42 21.58 -15.93
C ILE A 9 -2.63 22.25 -15.28
N ARG A 10 -3.37 23.06 -16.04
CA ARG A 10 -4.59 23.70 -15.57
C ARG A 10 -5.78 22.96 -16.18
N SER A 11 -6.73 22.56 -15.34
CA SER A 11 -8.06 22.14 -15.77
C SER A 11 -9.02 23.32 -15.66
N ASN A 12 -10.01 23.39 -16.57
CA ASN A 12 -11.02 24.45 -16.59
C ASN A 12 -12.28 24.07 -15.81
N ASN A 13 -12.49 22.78 -15.55
CA ASN A 13 -13.65 22.25 -14.82
C ASN A 13 -13.34 20.88 -14.19
N HIS A 14 -14.32 20.37 -13.46
CA HIS A 14 -14.29 19.07 -12.77
C HIS A 14 -14.02 17.90 -13.73
N ASP A 15 -14.78 17.80 -14.82
CA ASP A 15 -14.66 16.70 -15.77
C ASP A 15 -13.26 16.62 -16.41
N GLU A 16 -12.65 17.77 -16.70
CA GLU A 16 -11.29 17.84 -17.24
C GLU A 16 -10.26 17.37 -16.19
N LEU A 17 -10.41 17.78 -14.93
CA LEU A 17 -9.56 17.33 -13.81
C LEU A 17 -9.62 15.80 -13.68
N LEU A 18 -10.83 15.26 -13.71
CA LEU A 18 -11.15 13.85 -13.67
C LEU A 18 -10.54 13.08 -14.87
N GLN A 19 -10.58 13.64 -16.08
CA GLN A 19 -9.95 13.05 -17.26
C GLN A 19 -8.43 13.03 -17.13
N ILE A 20 -7.82 14.12 -16.64
CA ILE A 20 -6.38 14.18 -16.38
C ILE A 20 -5.99 13.09 -15.38
N ALA A 21 -6.70 12.97 -14.26
CA ALA A 21 -6.42 11.95 -13.24
C ALA A 21 -6.50 10.52 -13.80
N ARG A 22 -7.49 10.23 -14.65
CA ARG A 22 -7.62 8.91 -15.32
C ARG A 22 -6.46 8.62 -16.28
N SER A 23 -5.92 9.66 -16.92
CA SER A 23 -4.80 9.53 -17.86
C SER A 23 -3.46 9.23 -17.20
N LEU A 24 -3.34 9.42 -15.87
CA LEU A 24 -2.12 9.11 -15.13
C LEU A 24 -1.82 7.61 -15.20
N GLU A 25 -0.56 7.28 -15.43
CA GLU A 25 -0.01 5.95 -15.17
C GLU A 25 0.23 5.76 -13.66
N GLY A 26 0.62 4.54 -13.25
CA GLY A 26 0.92 4.26 -11.84
C GLY A 26 2.00 5.17 -11.26
N GLN A 27 1.72 5.78 -10.10
CA GLN A 27 2.62 6.65 -9.35
C GLN A 27 2.91 6.07 -7.97
N LEU A 28 4.03 6.49 -7.34
CA LEU A 28 4.28 6.18 -5.93
C LEU A 28 3.26 6.89 -5.02
N THR A 29 2.94 8.14 -5.36
CA THR A 29 2.11 9.01 -4.54
C THR A 29 1.24 9.94 -5.36
N ALA A 30 0.12 10.37 -4.79
CA ALA A 30 -0.55 11.61 -5.17
C ALA A 30 -0.84 12.45 -3.92
N SER A 31 -0.70 13.77 -4.05
CA SER A 31 -1.05 14.74 -3.03
C SER A 31 -2.27 15.52 -3.47
N VAL A 32 -3.28 15.62 -2.61
CA VAL A 32 -4.47 16.46 -2.79
C VAL A 32 -4.39 17.61 -1.79
N HIS A 33 -4.57 18.84 -2.27
CA HIS A 33 -4.58 20.04 -1.45
C HIS A 33 -5.92 20.74 -1.59
N GLY A 34 -6.57 21.05 -0.47
CA GLY A 34 -7.93 21.61 -0.41
C GLY A 34 -8.47 21.60 1.02
N THR A 35 -9.75 21.89 1.18
CA THR A 35 -10.47 21.75 2.47
C THR A 35 -11.11 20.37 2.60
N GLU A 36 -11.70 20.08 3.76
CA GLU A 36 -12.44 18.83 3.99
C GLU A 36 -13.73 18.78 3.15
N GLU A 37 -14.35 19.95 2.91
CA GLU A 37 -15.48 20.09 2.01
C GLU A 37 -15.08 19.78 0.57
N ASP A 38 -13.94 20.30 0.09
CA ASP A 38 -13.41 19.97 -1.23
C ASP A 38 -13.17 18.46 -1.36
N LEU A 39 -12.61 17.82 -0.33
CA LEU A 39 -12.34 16.38 -0.36
C LEU A 39 -13.64 15.56 -0.46
N THR A 40 -14.73 16.06 0.14
CA THR A 40 -16.05 15.43 0.05
C THR A 40 -16.70 15.67 -1.32
N GLU A 41 -16.60 16.89 -1.85
CA GLU A 41 -17.14 17.26 -3.16
C GLU A 41 -16.42 16.52 -4.30
N TYR A 42 -15.11 16.33 -4.18
CA TYR A 42 -14.24 15.67 -5.17
C TYR A 42 -13.88 14.23 -4.76
N ALA A 43 -14.78 13.52 -4.07
CA ALA A 43 -14.54 12.14 -3.66
C ALA A 43 -14.23 11.20 -4.86
N ASP A 44 -14.82 11.49 -6.03
CA ASP A 44 -14.56 10.76 -7.27
C ASP A 44 -13.11 10.92 -7.78
N LEU A 45 -12.47 12.06 -7.52
CA LEU A 45 -11.04 12.25 -7.77
C LEU A 45 -10.21 11.32 -6.88
N VAL A 46 -10.57 11.21 -5.60
CA VAL A 46 -9.88 10.32 -4.65
C VAL A 46 -10.02 8.87 -5.11
N ASP A 47 -11.23 8.43 -5.45
CA ASP A 47 -11.50 7.08 -5.97
C ASP A 47 -10.63 6.75 -7.20
N ILE A 48 -10.45 7.72 -8.12
CA ILE A 48 -9.57 7.51 -9.28
C ILE A 48 -8.12 7.40 -8.83
N LEU A 49 -7.64 8.32 -8.00
CA LEU A 49 -6.24 8.36 -7.59
C LEU A 49 -5.85 7.11 -6.78
N GLU A 50 -6.76 6.53 -6.00
CA GLU A 50 -6.56 5.24 -5.32
C GLU A 50 -6.18 4.13 -6.30
N THR A 51 -6.74 4.13 -7.51
CA THR A 51 -6.36 3.17 -8.58
C THR A 51 -4.99 3.46 -9.21
N LYS A 52 -4.42 4.63 -8.94
CA LYS A 52 -3.18 5.13 -9.56
C LYS A 52 -1.97 5.10 -8.64
N VAL A 53 -2.15 5.08 -7.33
CA VAL A 53 -1.03 5.34 -6.39
C VAL A 53 -0.93 4.31 -5.28
N GLY A 54 0.27 4.14 -4.71
CA GLY A 54 0.44 3.37 -3.47
C GLY A 54 0.11 4.18 -2.21
N ARG A 55 0.27 5.50 -2.26
CA ARG A 55 0.03 6.38 -1.10
C ARG A 55 -0.64 7.70 -1.50
N LEU A 56 -1.76 7.99 -0.87
CA LEU A 56 -2.45 9.27 -0.94
C LEU A 56 -2.08 10.16 0.23
N ILE A 57 -1.93 11.45 -0.04
CA ILE A 57 -1.56 12.45 0.96
C ILE A 57 -2.53 13.61 0.84
N PHE A 58 -3.18 13.97 1.93
CA PHE A 58 -4.03 15.15 1.99
C PHE A 58 -3.29 16.29 2.70
N ASN A 59 -3.29 17.47 2.10
CA ASN A 59 -2.65 18.68 2.62
C ASN A 59 -1.17 18.51 3.02
N GLY A 60 -0.42 17.72 2.24
CA GLY A 60 0.99 17.45 2.48
C GLY A 60 1.75 17.10 1.21
N PHE A 61 3.08 17.26 1.26
CA PHE A 61 3.97 16.94 0.14
C PHE A 61 4.49 15.50 0.20
N SER A 62 4.78 14.93 -0.96
CA SER A 62 5.14 13.52 -1.12
C SER A 62 6.58 13.14 -0.74
N THR A 63 7.44 14.11 -0.49
CA THR A 63 8.89 13.91 -0.27
C THR A 63 9.20 13.10 1.00
N GLY A 64 8.38 13.25 2.05
CA GLY A 64 8.51 12.48 3.28
C GLY A 64 8.05 11.04 3.10
N VAL A 65 8.89 10.09 3.50
CA VAL A 65 8.57 8.65 3.56
C VAL A 65 8.88 8.13 4.96
N GLU A 66 7.84 7.95 5.76
CA GLU A 66 7.96 7.38 7.11
C GLU A 66 8.25 5.86 7.06
N VAL A 67 9.07 5.38 7.98
CA VAL A 67 9.37 3.94 8.13
C VAL A 67 8.47 3.35 9.21
N CYS A 68 7.22 3.06 8.86
CA CYS A 68 6.20 2.56 9.77
C CYS A 68 5.42 1.35 9.20
N PRO A 69 4.63 0.62 10.02
CA PRO A 69 3.89 -0.56 9.56
C PRO A 69 2.80 -0.28 8.51
N SER A 70 2.23 0.93 8.51
CA SER A 70 1.18 1.36 7.58
C SER A 70 1.73 1.87 6.25
N MET A 71 3.05 2.00 6.09
CA MET A 71 3.64 2.58 4.89
C MET A 71 3.45 1.70 3.65
N VAL A 72 3.03 2.34 2.55
CA VAL A 72 2.99 1.76 1.22
C VAL A 72 3.88 2.60 0.29
N HIS A 73 5.11 2.14 0.11
CA HIS A 73 6.07 2.69 -0.84
C HIS A 73 6.13 1.77 -2.06
N GLY A 74 5.22 2.04 -2.99
CA GLY A 74 4.92 1.23 -4.17
C GLY A 74 3.72 1.84 -4.91
N GLY A 75 2.99 1.04 -5.67
CA GLY A 75 1.83 1.48 -6.45
C GLY A 75 1.61 0.62 -7.70
N PRO A 76 0.68 0.98 -8.58
CA PRO A 76 0.57 0.37 -9.90
C PRO A 76 1.83 0.60 -10.74
N TYR A 77 2.06 -0.25 -11.75
CA TYR A 77 3.10 -0.01 -12.75
C TYR A 77 2.86 1.34 -13.47
N PRO A 78 3.89 2.16 -13.75
CA PRO A 78 5.33 1.88 -13.64
C PRO A 78 5.98 2.20 -12.28
N ALA A 79 5.23 2.65 -11.27
CA ALA A 79 5.80 3.00 -9.96
C ALA A 79 6.52 1.82 -9.28
N THR A 80 5.99 0.60 -9.46
CA THR A 80 6.68 -0.65 -9.08
C THR A 80 6.27 -1.78 -10.03
N SER A 81 7.09 -2.82 -10.09
CA SER A 81 6.82 -4.04 -10.86
C SER A 81 5.87 -5.01 -10.14
N ASP A 82 5.70 -4.90 -8.83
CA ASP A 82 4.72 -5.68 -8.06
C ASP A 82 3.90 -4.77 -7.12
N GLY A 83 2.74 -4.33 -7.62
CA GLY A 83 1.83 -3.43 -6.91
C GLY A 83 1.15 -4.02 -5.68
N ARG A 84 1.30 -5.33 -5.42
CA ARG A 84 0.79 -5.97 -4.19
C ARG A 84 1.70 -5.79 -2.98
N SER A 85 2.88 -5.20 -3.18
CA SER A 85 3.94 -5.10 -2.19
C SER A 85 4.28 -3.66 -1.81
N THR A 86 5.09 -3.50 -0.76
CA THR A 86 5.74 -2.24 -0.39
C THR A 86 7.24 -2.47 -0.22
N ALA A 87 8.06 -1.49 -0.62
CA ALA A 87 9.51 -1.55 -0.42
C ALA A 87 9.97 -0.95 0.92
N VAL A 88 9.11 -0.19 1.60
CA VAL A 88 9.39 0.46 2.90
C VAL A 88 8.31 0.08 3.92
N GLY A 89 8.69 -0.02 5.19
CA GLY A 89 7.81 -0.44 6.27
C GLY A 89 7.87 -1.94 6.57
N THR A 90 7.26 -2.36 7.67
CA THR A 90 7.41 -3.74 8.18
C THR A 90 6.89 -4.80 7.21
N ARG A 91 5.85 -4.48 6.42
CA ARG A 91 5.28 -5.38 5.40
C ARG A 91 6.24 -5.67 4.24
N ALA A 92 7.32 -4.90 4.08
CA ALA A 92 8.32 -5.13 3.03
C ALA A 92 9.05 -6.47 3.15
N ILE A 93 9.07 -7.08 4.34
CA ILE A 93 9.65 -8.41 4.59
C ILE A 93 8.99 -9.50 3.73
N THR A 94 7.69 -9.34 3.42
CA THR A 94 6.91 -10.34 2.68
C THR A 94 7.39 -10.54 1.24
N ARG A 95 8.14 -9.59 0.66
CA ARG A 95 8.76 -9.72 -0.67
C ARG A 95 9.81 -10.81 -0.74
N PHE A 96 10.35 -11.23 0.41
CA PHE A 96 11.40 -12.24 0.51
C PHE A 96 10.88 -13.56 1.12
N ALA A 97 9.57 -13.69 1.28
CA ALA A 97 8.92 -14.87 1.84
C ALA A 97 7.91 -15.47 0.85
N ARG A 98 7.55 -16.74 1.07
CA ARG A 98 6.46 -17.42 0.35
C ARG A 98 5.66 -18.28 1.30
N LEU A 99 4.40 -18.51 0.98
CA LEU A 99 3.52 -19.38 1.76
C LEU A 99 3.80 -20.87 1.47
N VAL A 100 3.69 -21.71 2.50
CA VAL A 100 3.75 -23.17 2.42
C VAL A 100 2.64 -23.73 3.32
N CYS A 101 1.87 -24.70 2.81
CA CYS A 101 0.82 -25.38 3.55
C CYS A 101 1.28 -26.79 3.94
N TYR A 102 1.01 -27.18 5.20
CA TYR A 102 1.29 -28.51 5.73
C TYR A 102 -0.05 -29.19 6.02
N GLN A 103 -0.30 -30.33 5.37
CA GLN A 103 -1.56 -31.08 5.52
C GLN A 103 -1.27 -32.50 6.01
N ASN A 104 -1.95 -32.93 7.08
CA ASN A 104 -1.80 -34.25 7.70
C ASN A 104 -0.35 -34.61 8.10
N PHE A 105 0.47 -33.60 8.42
CA PHE A 105 1.84 -33.84 8.92
C PHE A 105 1.81 -34.32 10.38
N PRO A 106 2.68 -35.26 10.77
CA PRO A 106 2.83 -35.60 12.18
C PRO A 106 3.44 -34.41 12.95
N PRO A 107 3.04 -34.17 14.22
CA PRO A 107 3.53 -33.02 15.01
C PRO A 107 5.06 -32.92 15.11
N SER A 108 5.75 -34.07 15.11
CA SER A 108 7.22 -34.14 15.16
C SER A 108 7.91 -33.59 13.91
N ALA A 109 7.23 -33.56 12.76
CA ALA A 109 7.76 -33.06 11.49
C ALA A 109 7.32 -31.63 11.16
N LEU A 110 6.47 -31.02 11.98
CA LEU A 110 6.07 -29.62 11.82
C LEU A 110 7.19 -28.68 12.30
N PRO A 111 7.38 -27.54 11.60
CA PRO A 111 8.24 -26.47 12.10
C PRO A 111 7.66 -25.86 13.38
N ALA A 112 8.50 -25.26 14.22
CA ALA A 112 8.12 -24.80 15.56
C ALA A 112 6.96 -23.78 15.54
N GLU A 113 6.89 -22.97 14.49
CA GLU A 113 5.86 -21.97 14.22
C GLU A 113 4.45 -22.57 14.04
N LEU A 114 4.35 -23.84 13.64
CA LEU A 114 3.09 -24.52 13.30
C LEU A 114 2.69 -25.60 14.31
N LYS A 115 3.48 -25.83 15.36
CA LYS A 115 3.17 -26.84 16.39
C LYS A 115 2.04 -26.37 17.29
N ASP A 116 1.14 -27.28 17.66
CA ASP A 116 -0.05 -26.97 18.47
C ASP A 116 0.33 -26.29 19.79
N GLU A 117 1.42 -26.70 20.45
CA GLU A 117 1.86 -26.15 21.74
C GLU A 117 2.37 -24.70 21.66
N ASN A 118 2.47 -24.11 20.46
CA ASN A 118 2.99 -22.77 20.21
C ASN A 118 4.29 -22.46 20.99
N PRO A 119 5.36 -23.26 20.83
CA PRO A 119 6.58 -23.11 21.63
C PRO A 119 7.26 -21.75 21.46
N LEU A 120 6.93 -21.01 20.39
CA LEU A 120 7.47 -19.69 20.10
C LEU A 120 6.61 -18.55 20.68
N ASN A 121 5.42 -18.85 21.23
CA ASN A 121 4.48 -17.87 21.79
C ASN A 121 4.12 -16.73 20.80
N ILE A 122 3.99 -17.08 19.52
CA ILE A 122 3.68 -16.16 18.42
C ILE A 122 2.18 -16.03 18.20
N LEU A 123 1.76 -14.94 17.54
CA LEU A 123 0.38 -14.76 17.11
C LEU A 123 0.09 -15.68 15.91
N ARG A 124 -1.01 -16.42 15.99
CA ARG A 124 -1.50 -17.33 14.96
C ARG A 124 -2.97 -17.05 14.68
N MET A 125 -3.42 -17.40 13.48
CA MET A 125 -4.84 -17.38 13.13
C MET A 125 -5.37 -18.81 13.14
N VAL A 126 -6.32 -19.09 14.03
CA VAL A 126 -6.95 -20.41 14.19
C VAL A 126 -8.45 -20.24 13.98
N ASN A 127 -9.03 -20.94 13.01
CA ASN A 127 -10.46 -20.85 12.66
C ASN A 127 -10.99 -19.42 12.45
N GLY A 128 -10.13 -18.51 11.97
CA GLY A 128 -10.46 -17.10 11.72
C GLY A 128 -10.20 -16.15 12.89
N GLU A 129 -9.78 -16.67 14.06
CA GLU A 129 -9.46 -15.85 15.24
C GLU A 129 -7.95 -15.71 15.43
N ILE A 130 -7.50 -14.49 15.74
CA ILE A 130 -6.07 -14.21 16.01
C ILE A 130 -5.82 -14.35 17.52
N GLY A 131 -4.88 -15.22 17.88
CA GLY A 131 -4.53 -15.46 19.27
C GLY A 131 -3.12 -16.03 19.43
N LYS A 132 -2.76 -16.34 20.67
CA LYS A 132 -1.54 -17.09 21.01
C LYS A 132 -1.83 -18.52 21.44
N GLU A 133 -3.09 -18.93 21.34
CA GLU A 133 -3.48 -20.34 21.44
C GLU A 133 -2.70 -21.18 20.42
#